data_AF-A0A0R2HDQ9-F1
#
_entry.id   AF-A0A0R2HDQ9-F1
#
_cell.length_a   1.000
_cell.length_b   1.000
_cell.length_c   1.000
_cell.angle_alpha   90.00
_cell.angle_beta   90.00
_cell.angle_gamma   90.00
#
_symmetry.space_group_name_H-M   'P 1'
#
loop_
_entity.id
_entity.type
_entity.pdbx_description
1 polymer ?
#
loop_
_entity_poly.entity_id
_entity_poly.type
_entity_poly.pdbx_seq_one_letter_code
_entity_poly.pdbx_strand_id
1 'polypeptide(L)'
;MERKVKCNGFKINLTPIGVIFLCQNIHDELFKLQDLHAKPLKSDEHSLFLTHLPHHYYDENQLHAFMISETKDFHEAIRQANIFLPYVNNWTTCNQLNIKAFKKYKNELLPYIKEWLNSNEVHTLRFSIACLMCYFLDEDFNIKYPKLVASSTL
;
A
#
# COMPACT_ATOMS: atom_id res chain seq x y z
N MET A 1 -16.51 20.31 -10.95
CA MET A 1 -15.41 21.30 -10.77
C MET A 1 -14.09 20.61 -11.11
N GLU A 2 -13.55 20.89 -12.30
CA GLU A 2 -12.29 20.33 -12.81
C GLU A 2 -11.11 20.95 -12.05
N ARG A 3 -10.30 20.13 -11.39
CA ARG A 3 -9.07 20.61 -10.74
C ARG A 3 -7.96 20.63 -11.78
N LYS A 4 -7.16 21.69 -11.82
CA LYS A 4 -6.08 21.86 -12.80
C LYS A 4 -4.73 21.81 -12.07
N VAL A 5 -3.81 20.98 -12.56
CA VAL A 5 -2.42 20.91 -12.09
C VAL A 5 -1.51 21.40 -13.20
N LYS A 6 -0.43 22.09 -12.84
CA LYS A 6 0.54 22.64 -13.79
C LYS A 6 1.77 21.73 -13.84
N CYS A 7 2.07 21.14 -15.00
CA CYS A 7 3.28 20.33 -15.24
C CYS A 7 3.99 20.84 -16.49
N ASN A 8 5.29 21.14 -16.40
CA ASN A 8 6.13 21.61 -17.51
C ASN A 8 5.48 22.69 -18.40
N GLY A 9 4.80 23.66 -17.78
CA GLY A 9 4.11 24.74 -18.49
C GLY A 9 2.72 24.41 -19.04
N PHE A 10 2.31 23.13 -19.06
CA PHE A 10 0.99 22.69 -19.49
C PHE A 10 -0.01 22.64 -18.32
N LYS A 11 -1.24 23.09 -18.57
CA LYS A 11 -2.37 22.94 -17.64
C LYS A 11 -3.04 21.61 -17.90
N ILE A 12 -2.86 20.66 -16.99
CA ILE A 12 -3.47 19.32 -17.08
C ILE A 12 -4.74 19.34 -16.23
N ASN A 13 -5.85 18.88 -16.81
CA ASN A 13 -7.08 18.67 -16.09
C ASN A 13 -6.98 17.34 -15.32
N LEU A 14 -7.20 17.36 -14.01
CA LEU A 14 -7.38 16.16 -13.18
C LEU A 14 -8.75 15.55 -13.51
N THR A 15 -8.77 14.78 -14.57
CA THR A 15 -9.82 13.83 -14.95
C THR A 15 -9.24 12.41 -14.78
N PRO A 16 -10.05 11.35 -14.82
CA PRO A 16 -9.57 9.96 -14.85
C PRO A 16 -8.42 9.73 -15.85
N ILE A 17 -8.50 10.37 -17.02
CA ILE A 17 -7.47 10.31 -18.08
C ILE A 17 -6.25 11.17 -17.72
N GLY A 18 -6.44 12.31 -17.07
CA GLY A 18 -5.36 13.22 -16.67
C GLY A 18 -4.49 12.70 -15.54
N VAL A 19 -5.04 11.88 -14.63
CA VAL A 19 -4.26 11.18 -13.59
C VAL A 19 -3.36 10.12 -14.23
N ILE A 20 -3.89 9.35 -15.19
CA ILE A 20 -3.12 8.37 -15.96
C ILE A 20 -2.02 9.06 -16.80
N PHE A 21 -2.33 10.22 -17.40
CA PHE A 21 -1.36 11.00 -18.17
C PHE A 21 -0.25 11.62 -17.30
N LEU A 22 -0.57 12.00 -16.06
CA LEU A 22 0.43 12.42 -15.07
C LEU A 22 1.35 11.23 -14.73
N CYS A 23 0.78 10.08 -14.39
CA CYS A 23 1.53 8.84 -14.15
C CYS A 23 2.49 8.52 -15.30
N GLN A 24 2.02 8.54 -16.56
CA GLN A 24 2.83 8.16 -17.73
C GLN A 24 3.98 9.12 -18.11
N ASN A 25 4.08 10.32 -17.52
CA ASN A 25 5.10 11.33 -17.88
C ASN A 25 6.04 11.74 -16.72
N ILE A 26 6.06 11.01 -15.60
CA ILE A 26 6.90 11.37 -14.46
C ILE A 26 8.26 10.67 -14.57
N HIS A 27 9.24 11.37 -15.13
CA HIS A 27 10.66 11.05 -14.90
C HIS A 27 11.41 12.14 -14.11
N ASP A 28 10.82 13.32 -13.89
CA ASP A 28 11.55 14.47 -13.30
C ASP A 28 11.00 15.04 -11.98
N GLU A 29 9.96 14.46 -11.36
CA GLU A 29 9.30 15.13 -10.21
C GLU A 29 9.03 14.25 -8.99
N LEU A 30 10.13 13.85 -8.34
CA LEU A 30 10.18 13.40 -6.95
C LEU A 30 9.48 14.37 -5.97
N PHE A 31 9.27 15.64 -6.38
CA PHE A 31 8.67 16.71 -5.58
C PHE A 31 7.13 16.76 -5.65
N LYS A 32 6.48 16.21 -6.69
CA LYS A 32 5.02 16.36 -6.88
C LYS A 32 4.17 15.30 -6.20
N LEU A 33 4.74 14.14 -5.89
CA LEU A 33 4.03 13.10 -5.15
C LEU A 33 3.73 13.54 -3.72
N GLN A 34 4.65 14.26 -3.07
CA GLN A 34 4.41 14.88 -1.75
C GLN A 34 3.25 15.90 -1.77
N ASP A 35 3.06 16.61 -2.89
CA ASP A 35 1.97 17.55 -3.07
C ASP A 35 0.60 16.85 -3.32
N LEU A 36 0.63 15.64 -3.91
CA LEU A 36 -0.51 14.73 -3.95
C LEU A 36 -0.84 14.18 -2.55
N HIS A 37 0.18 13.89 -1.72
CA HIS A 37 -0.03 13.49 -0.32
C HIS A 37 -0.75 14.60 0.47
N ALA A 38 -0.54 15.87 0.11
CA ALA A 38 -1.16 17.02 0.75
C ALA A 38 -2.61 17.30 0.28
N LYS A 39 -3.07 16.70 -0.83
CA LYS A 39 -4.40 16.98 -1.41
C LYS A 39 -5.21 15.70 -1.60
N PRO A 40 -6.39 15.56 -0.95
CA PRO A 40 -7.21 14.37 -1.11
C PRO A 40 -7.68 14.24 -2.57
N LEU A 41 -7.41 13.07 -3.16
CA LEU A 41 -7.99 12.64 -4.43
C LEU A 41 -9.53 12.62 -4.31
N LYS A 42 -10.22 12.86 -5.41
CA LYS A 42 -11.67 12.63 -5.44
C LYS A 42 -11.95 11.12 -5.38
N SER A 43 -13.13 10.75 -4.86
CA SER A 43 -13.53 9.34 -4.69
C SER A 43 -13.30 8.48 -5.95
N ASP A 44 -13.69 9.00 -7.12
CA ASP A 44 -13.57 8.24 -8.38
C ASP A 44 -12.12 8.07 -8.83
N GLU A 45 -11.30 9.12 -8.68
CA GLU A 45 -9.86 9.10 -9.01
C GLU A 45 -9.10 8.16 -8.06
N HIS A 46 -9.50 8.11 -6.80
CA HIS A 46 -8.93 7.23 -5.79
C HIS A 46 -9.17 5.75 -6.13
N SER A 47 -10.41 5.36 -6.43
CA SER A 47 -10.74 3.98 -6.79
C SER A 47 -10.08 3.54 -8.10
N LEU A 48 -9.96 4.44 -9.09
CA LEU A 48 -9.28 4.15 -10.35
C LEU A 48 -7.78 3.89 -10.14
N PHE A 49 -7.10 4.70 -9.32
CA PHE A 49 -5.68 4.51 -9.04
C PHE A 49 -5.39 3.17 -8.33
N LEU A 50 -6.19 2.83 -7.32
CA LEU A 50 -6.03 1.57 -6.57
C LEU A 50 -6.32 0.31 -7.42
N THR A 51 -7.08 0.46 -8.51
CA THR A 51 -7.42 -0.66 -9.41
C THR A 51 -6.52 -0.75 -10.65
N HIS A 52 -5.68 0.26 -10.90
CA HIS A 52 -4.75 0.28 -12.03
C HIS A 52 -3.43 -0.42 -11.66
N LEU A 53 -3.44 -1.75 -11.67
CA LEU A 53 -2.29 -2.60 -11.39
C LEU A 53 -1.89 -3.42 -12.63
N PRO A 54 -0.59 -3.75 -12.83
CA PRO A 54 0.56 -3.34 -12.02
C PRO A 54 0.94 -1.86 -12.22
N HIS A 55 1.47 -1.23 -11.18
CA HIS A 55 2.08 0.10 -11.28
C HIS A 55 3.40 0.05 -12.04
N HIS A 56 3.68 1.09 -12.83
CA HIS A 56 4.91 1.16 -13.63
C HIS A 56 6.07 1.74 -12.83
N TYR A 57 5.79 2.75 -11.99
CA TYR A 57 6.81 3.45 -11.24
C TYR A 57 6.89 2.99 -9.79
N TYR A 58 8.10 3.01 -9.24
CA TYR A 58 8.33 2.69 -7.83
C TYR A 58 7.51 3.59 -6.89
N ASP A 59 7.46 4.89 -7.18
CA ASP A 59 6.74 5.84 -6.32
C ASP A 59 5.22 5.65 -6.33
N GLU A 60 4.64 5.12 -7.42
CA GLU A 60 3.22 4.77 -7.47
C GLU A 60 2.89 3.63 -6.50
N ASN A 61 3.79 2.65 -6.39
CA ASN A 61 3.66 1.59 -5.39
C ASN A 61 3.74 2.15 -3.96
N GLN A 62 4.61 3.14 -3.72
CA GLN A 62 4.69 3.82 -2.42
C GLN A 62 3.40 4.60 -2.10
N LEU A 63 2.85 5.30 -3.09
CA LEU A 63 1.59 6.04 -2.96
C LEU A 63 0.41 5.09 -2.71
N HIS A 64 0.33 3.97 -3.44
CA HIS A 64 -0.68 2.94 -3.24
C HIS A 64 -0.60 2.36 -1.83
N ALA A 65 0.60 1.98 -1.37
CA ALA A 65 0.81 1.48 -0.02
C ALA A 65 0.35 2.48 1.05
N PHE A 66 0.63 3.75 0.86
CA PHE A 66 0.17 4.82 1.76
C PHE A 66 -1.35 4.95 1.78
N MET A 67 -2.02 4.92 0.62
CA MET A 67 -3.48 5.00 0.54
C MET A 67 -4.17 3.82 1.25
N ILE A 68 -3.68 2.60 1.05
CA ILE A 68 -4.19 1.42 1.78
C ILE A 68 -3.99 1.61 3.29
N SER A 69 -2.84 2.15 3.69
CA SER A 69 -2.49 2.37 5.10
C SER A 69 -3.43 3.32 5.84
N GLU A 70 -4.01 4.29 5.12
CA GLU A 70 -5.01 5.23 5.65
C GLU A 70 -6.45 4.69 5.63
N THR A 71 -6.67 3.50 5.08
CA THR A 71 -7.99 2.86 5.07
C THR A 71 -8.42 2.50 6.50
N LYS A 72 -9.58 3.04 6.90
CA LYS A 72 -10.11 2.90 8.28
C LYS A 72 -10.89 1.60 8.48
N ASP A 73 -11.54 1.13 7.42
CA ASP A 73 -12.30 -0.11 7.45
C ASP A 73 -11.34 -1.31 7.34
N PHE A 74 -11.44 -2.22 8.30
CA PHE A 74 -10.52 -3.35 8.40
C PHE A 74 -10.63 -4.31 7.22
N HIS A 75 -11.86 -4.68 6.83
CA HIS A 75 -12.08 -5.64 5.76
C HIS A 75 -11.70 -5.06 4.40
N GLU A 76 -11.99 -3.79 4.17
CA GLU A 76 -11.57 -3.09 2.96
C GLU A 76 -10.04 -2.98 2.88
N ALA A 77 -9.37 -2.68 3.99
CA ALA A 77 -7.91 -2.61 4.01
C ALA A 77 -7.26 -3.98 3.72
N ILE A 78 -7.82 -5.07 4.27
CA ILE A 78 -7.40 -6.45 3.93
C ILE A 78 -7.61 -6.73 2.44
N ARG A 79 -8.78 -6.39 1.91
CA ARG A 79 -9.12 -6.61 0.49
C ARG A 79 -8.14 -5.88 -0.42
N GLN A 80 -7.86 -4.60 -0.14
CA GLN A 80 -6.91 -3.81 -0.94
C GLN A 80 -5.48 -4.34 -0.80
N ALA A 81 -5.04 -4.71 0.40
CA ALA A 81 -3.72 -5.31 0.62
C ALA A 81 -3.56 -6.60 -0.21
N ASN A 82 -4.54 -7.50 -0.19
CA ASN A 82 -4.50 -8.75 -0.94
C ASN A 82 -4.46 -8.54 -2.46
N ILE A 83 -5.13 -7.51 -2.98
CA ILE A 83 -5.07 -7.15 -4.40
C ILE A 83 -3.69 -6.57 -4.77
N PHE A 84 -3.10 -5.79 -3.86
CA PHE A 84 -1.86 -5.07 -4.12
C PHE A 84 -0.60 -5.93 -3.96
N LEU A 85 -0.55 -6.80 -2.94
CA LEU A 85 0.62 -7.60 -2.56
C LEU A 85 1.27 -8.40 -3.71
N PRO A 86 0.53 -9.04 -4.63
CA PRO A 86 1.13 -9.75 -5.77
C PRO A 86 1.99 -8.88 -6.70
N TYR A 87 1.80 -7.56 -6.66
CA TYR A 87 2.54 -6.61 -7.48
C TYR A 87 3.69 -5.93 -6.71
N VAL A 88 3.82 -6.21 -5.41
CA VAL A 88 4.90 -5.66 -4.59
C VAL A 88 6.18 -6.45 -4.84
N ASN A 89 7.19 -5.77 -5.38
CA ASN A 89 8.47 -6.38 -5.77
C ASN A 89 9.68 -5.75 -5.07
N ASN A 90 9.45 -4.95 -4.02
CA ASN A 90 10.53 -4.26 -3.32
C ASN A 90 10.29 -4.20 -1.81
N TRP A 91 11.38 -4.05 -1.06
CA TRP A 91 11.38 -4.08 0.40
C TRP A 91 10.75 -2.83 1.02
N THR A 92 10.86 -1.66 0.36
CA THR A 92 10.37 -0.38 0.91
C THR A 92 8.86 -0.32 0.93
N THR A 93 8.19 -0.79 -0.13
CA THR A 93 6.73 -0.84 -0.22
C THR A 93 6.15 -1.73 0.89
N CYS A 94 6.80 -2.86 1.20
CA CYS A 94 6.39 -3.74 2.30
C CYS A 94 6.38 -3.02 3.65
N ASN A 95 7.40 -2.21 3.93
CA ASN A 95 7.50 -1.46 5.19
C ASN A 95 6.57 -0.23 5.20
N GLN A 96 6.34 0.39 4.04
CA GLN A 96 5.45 1.53 3.88
C GLN A 96 3.99 1.16 4.06
N LEU A 97 3.60 -0.07 3.69
CA LEU A 97 2.26 -0.61 3.85
C LEU A 97 2.02 -0.93 5.34
N ASN A 98 1.69 0.08 6.12
CA ASN A 98 1.42 -0.03 7.56
C ASN A 98 -0.03 0.38 7.85
N ILE A 99 -0.93 -0.61 7.85
CA ILE A 99 -2.37 -0.40 7.92
C ILE A 99 -2.81 -0.11 9.36
N LYS A 100 -3.14 1.15 9.65
CA LYS A 100 -3.48 1.60 11.01
C LYS A 100 -4.68 0.86 11.60
N ALA A 101 -5.63 0.44 10.77
CA ALA A 101 -6.81 -0.32 11.20
C ALA A 101 -6.44 -1.62 11.95
N PHE A 102 -5.34 -2.26 11.57
CA PHE A 102 -4.89 -3.55 12.12
C PHE A 102 -4.62 -3.51 13.63
N LYS A 103 -4.23 -2.36 14.16
CA LYS A 103 -3.99 -2.19 15.61
C LYS A 103 -5.24 -2.47 16.45
N LYS A 104 -6.45 -2.22 15.92
CA LYS A 104 -7.72 -2.44 16.62
C LYS A 104 -8.25 -3.86 16.48
N TYR A 105 -7.91 -4.56 15.40
CA TYR A 105 -8.48 -5.84 15.00
C TYR A 105 -7.43 -6.98 15.00
N LYS A 106 -6.52 -6.99 15.99
CA LYS A 106 -5.37 -7.91 16.03
C LYS A 106 -5.76 -9.39 15.96
N ASN A 107 -6.80 -9.80 16.69
CA ASN A 107 -7.28 -11.19 16.69
C ASN A 107 -7.81 -11.62 15.33
N GLU A 108 -8.52 -10.73 14.64
CA GLU A 108 -9.08 -10.96 13.30
C GLU A 108 -8.00 -10.90 12.22
N LEU A 109 -6.93 -10.14 12.45
CA LEU A 109 -5.79 -10.03 11.55
C LEU A 109 -4.91 -11.29 11.54
N LEU A 110 -4.77 -11.96 12.69
CA LEU A 110 -3.82 -13.06 12.85
C LEU A 110 -4.00 -14.21 11.83
N PRO A 111 -5.22 -14.65 11.46
CA PRO A 111 -5.42 -15.61 10.37
C PRO A 111 -4.83 -15.15 9.03
N TYR A 112 -5.01 -13.89 8.64
CA TYR A 112 -4.46 -13.35 7.38
C TYR A 112 -2.94 -13.30 7.40
N ILE A 113 -2.33 -12.93 8.54
CA ILE A 113 -0.87 -12.98 8.69
C ILE A 113 -0.34 -14.40 8.47
N LYS A 114 -1.01 -15.42 9.00
CA LYS A 114 -0.63 -16.82 8.78
C LYS A 114 -0.78 -17.24 7.33
N GLU A 115 -1.81 -16.76 6.64
CA GLU A 115 -1.99 -16.99 5.21
C GLU A 115 -0.84 -16.37 4.40
N TRP A 116 -0.52 -15.10 4.65
CA TRP A 116 0.58 -14.41 3.99
C TRP A 116 1.95 -15.01 4.30
N LEU A 117 2.18 -15.51 5.52
CA LEU A 117 3.41 -16.23 5.89
C LEU A 117 3.62 -17.53 5.11
N ASN A 118 2.54 -18.15 4.62
CA ASN A 118 2.58 -19.36 3.81
C ASN A 118 2.64 -19.05 2.30
N SER A 119 2.71 -17.77 1.91
CA SER A 119 2.87 -17.38 0.51
C SER A 119 4.28 -17.70 0.02
N ASN A 120 4.38 -18.11 -1.25
CA ASN A 120 5.66 -18.27 -1.94
C ASN A 120 6.25 -16.92 -2.41
N GLU A 121 5.51 -15.83 -2.26
CA GLU A 121 5.95 -14.50 -2.65
C GLU A 121 6.77 -13.84 -1.54
N VAL A 122 8.07 -13.64 -1.78
CA VAL A 122 9.04 -13.10 -0.79
C VAL A 122 8.57 -11.79 -0.16
N HIS A 123 7.92 -10.92 -0.95
CA HIS A 123 7.42 -9.64 -0.47
C HIS A 123 6.13 -9.76 0.35
N THR A 124 5.27 -10.74 0.04
CA THR A 124 4.10 -11.06 0.85
C THR A 124 4.52 -11.63 2.21
N LEU A 125 5.51 -12.52 2.20
CA LEU A 125 6.12 -13.05 3.41
C LEU A 125 6.75 -11.91 4.24
N ARG A 126 7.52 -11.01 3.62
CA ARG A 126 8.11 -9.86 4.33
C ARG A 126 7.04 -8.94 4.94
N PHE A 127 5.97 -8.66 4.22
CA PHE A 127 4.85 -7.86 4.72
C PHE A 127 4.20 -8.50 5.96
N SER A 128 4.02 -9.83 5.94
CA SER A 128 3.46 -10.55 7.10
C SER A 128 4.37 -10.47 8.34
N ILE A 129 5.69 -10.55 8.16
CA ILE A 129 6.68 -10.33 9.24
C ILE A 129 6.59 -8.89 9.75
N ALA A 130 6.51 -7.90 8.86
CA ALA A 130 6.38 -6.50 9.25
C ALA A 130 5.10 -6.27 10.09
N CYS A 131 3.98 -6.90 9.71
CA CYS A 131 2.75 -6.86 10.49
C CYS A 131 2.92 -7.45 11.91
N LEU A 132 3.62 -8.59 12.05
CA LEU A 132 3.94 -9.15 13.36
C LEU A 132 4.80 -8.21 14.21
N MET A 133 5.82 -7.61 13.60
CA MET A 133 6.71 -6.65 14.29
C MET A 133 5.98 -5.37 14.70
N CYS A 134 5.05 -4.86 13.89
CA CYS A 134 4.35 -3.60 14.16
C CYS A 134 3.21 -3.74 15.17
N TYR A 135 2.51 -4.88 15.22
CA TYR A 135 1.29 -5.00 16.02
C TYR A 135 1.37 -6.00 17.18
N PHE A 136 2.36 -6.91 17.19
CA PHE A 136 2.46 -8.03 18.13
C PHE A 136 3.80 -8.12 18.88
N LEU A 137 4.60 -7.04 18.94
CA LEU A 137 5.93 -7.07 19.58
C LEU A 137 5.94 -6.65 21.06
N ASP A 138 4.98 -5.83 21.51
CA ASP A 138 4.92 -5.34 22.89
C ASP A 138 4.00 -6.23 23.77
N GLU A 139 2.88 -5.71 24.24
CA GLU A 139 1.94 -6.39 25.15
C GLU A 139 1.38 -7.70 24.56
N ASP A 140 1.26 -7.77 23.23
CA ASP A 140 0.73 -8.93 22.52
C ASP A 140 1.82 -9.93 22.12
N PHE A 141 3.07 -9.74 22.57
CA PHE A 141 4.17 -10.62 22.22
C PHE A 141 3.93 -12.06 22.65
N ASN A 142 4.22 -12.97 21.73
CA ASN A 142 4.19 -14.39 22.01
C ASN A 142 5.28 -15.10 21.20
N ILE A 143 6.04 -15.96 21.88
CA ILE A 143 7.12 -16.76 21.28
C ILE A 143 6.65 -17.63 20.09
N LYS A 144 5.35 -17.91 19.98
CA LYS A 144 4.77 -18.59 18.83
C LYS A 144 4.94 -17.83 17.52
N TYR A 145 4.98 -16.49 17.52
CA TYR A 145 5.09 -15.72 16.27
C TYR A 145 6.50 -15.79 15.66
N PRO A 146 7.60 -15.57 16.42
CA PRO A 146 8.94 -15.83 15.89
C PRO A 146 9.13 -17.28 15.43
N LYS A 147 8.55 -18.26 16.12
CA LYS A 147 8.58 -19.68 15.70
C LYS A 147 7.85 -19.91 14.37
N LEU A 148 6.70 -19.28 14.18
CA LEU A 148 5.96 -19.29 12.91
C LEU A 148 6.81 -18.74 11.76
N VAL A 149 7.46 -17.60 11.97
CA VAL A 149 8.37 -17.00 10.98
C VAL A 149 9.59 -17.88 10.70
N ALA A 150 10.17 -18.52 11.72
CA ALA A 150 11.29 -19.43 11.52
C ALA A 150 10.91 -20.71 10.74
N SER A 151 9.63 -21.11 10.80
CA SER A 151 9.11 -22.27 10.06
C SER A 151 8.66 -21.96 8.63
N SER A 152 8.37 -20.68 8.31
CA SER A 152 8.08 -20.29 6.93
C SER A 152 9.33 -20.41 6.09
N THR A 153 9.22 -21.12 4.96
CA THR A 153 10.33 -21.35 4.02
C THR A 153 10.37 -20.21 3.00
N LEU A 154 11.56 -19.63 2.78
CA LEU A 154 11.85 -18.72 1.66
C LEU A 154 12.27 -19.51 0.42
#